data_AF-A0A852ZN76-F1
#
_entry.id   AF-A0A852ZN76-F1
#
_cell.length_a   1.000
_cell.length_b   1.000
_cell.length_c   1.000
_cell.angle_alpha   90.00
_cell.angle_beta   90.00
_cell.angle_gamma   90.00
#
_symmetry.space_group_name_H-M   'P 1'
#
loop_
_entity.id
_entity.type
_entity.pdbx_description
1 polymer ?
#
loop_
_entity_poly.entity_id
_entity_poly.type
_entity_poly.pdbx_seq_one_letter_code
_entity_poly.pdbx_strand_id
1 'polypeptide(L)'
;MDRPRRIAGEVWVAVGVLAMAGWTLTEPAHPAGFITWAAAILVALGTAAQAVTGSLRWWGGRLCGGVVGLELVGAVGDRFGAFGRPGSPAVSWGDWSHFQAEAAQLVPWDRLVVPAAVAATVAEVVLGVLLVVGPWQRWTGKATAGLFVIYLLAMIPGMGSASILEYGLPVLIGGALVSSARGDRRATHQSPAVGRENTLAADYK
;
A
#
# COMPACT_ATOMS: atom_id res chain seq x y z
N MET A 1 17.64 -9.83 2.13
CA MET A 1 17.70 -8.35 1.97
C MET A 1 16.37 -7.67 2.32
N ASP A 2 15.53 -8.25 3.18
CA ASP A 2 14.12 -7.82 3.32
C ASP A 2 13.87 -7.02 4.60
N ARG A 3 14.76 -7.15 5.60
CA ARG A 3 14.72 -6.40 6.87
C ARG A 3 14.64 -4.88 6.70
N PRO A 4 15.47 -4.19 5.88
CA PRO A 4 15.40 -2.74 5.79
C PRO A 4 14.07 -2.25 5.22
N ARG A 5 13.50 -2.96 4.23
CA ARG A 5 12.19 -2.61 3.66
C ARG A 5 11.06 -2.83 4.64
N ARG A 6 11.15 -3.91 5.42
CA ARG A 6 10.18 -4.21 6.48
C ARG A 6 10.18 -3.13 7.55
N ILE A 7 11.36 -2.77 8.06
CA ILE A 7 11.52 -1.71 9.07
C ILE A 7 11.03 -0.37 8.51
N ALA A 8 11.42 -0.02 7.28
CA ALA A 8 10.91 1.20 6.64
C ALA A 8 9.37 1.17 6.55
N GLY A 9 8.78 0.04 6.16
CA GLY A 9 7.34 -0.12 6.12
C GLY A 9 6.66 0.01 7.49
N GLU A 10 7.22 -0.64 8.52
CA GLU A 10 6.75 -0.53 9.92
C GLU A 10 6.76 0.92 10.40
N VAL A 11 7.85 1.66 10.13
CA VAL A 11 7.97 3.09 10.49
C VAL A 11 6.93 3.94 9.76
N TRP A 12 6.76 3.77 8.45
CA TRP A 12 5.78 4.51 7.67
C TRP A 12 4.35 4.29 8.16
N VAL A 13 3.98 3.05 8.48
CA VAL A 13 2.66 2.72 9.05
C VAL A 13 2.49 3.37 10.42
N ALA A 14 3.47 3.25 11.30
CA ALA A 14 3.38 3.82 12.65
C ALA A 14 3.23 5.35 12.61
N VAL A 15 4.09 6.03 11.85
CA VAL A 15 4.03 7.49 11.67
C VAL A 15 2.70 7.90 11.05
N GLY A 16 2.24 7.18 10.02
CA GLY A 16 0.98 7.46 9.35
C GLY A 16 -0.23 7.35 10.27
N VAL A 17 -0.35 6.24 11.02
CA VAL A 17 -1.46 6.04 11.96
C VAL A 17 -1.44 7.10 13.06
N LEU A 18 -0.27 7.42 13.62
CA LEU A 18 -0.14 8.46 14.65
C LEU A 18 -0.50 9.84 14.12
N ALA A 19 -0.05 10.20 12.91
CA ALA A 19 -0.37 11.46 12.28
C ALA A 19 -1.87 11.58 11.97
N MET A 20 -2.48 10.53 11.41
CA MET A 20 -3.92 10.48 11.14
C MET A 20 -4.74 10.58 12.43
N ALA A 21 -4.34 9.87 13.49
CA ALA A 21 -5.01 9.92 14.78
C ALA A 21 -4.90 11.32 15.41
N GLY A 22 -3.70 11.89 15.42
CA GLY A 22 -3.46 13.25 15.90
C GLY A 22 -4.33 14.26 15.16
N TRP A 23 -4.29 14.24 13.82
CA TRP A 23 -5.09 15.15 12.99
C TRP A 23 -6.60 15.00 13.21
N THR A 24 -7.10 13.76 13.28
CA THR A 24 -8.53 13.48 13.54
C THR A 24 -8.99 14.01 14.90
N LEU A 25 -8.11 13.99 15.91
CA LEU A 25 -8.40 14.47 17.26
C LEU A 25 -8.30 16.00 17.38
N THR A 26 -7.42 16.65 16.62
CA THR A 26 -7.20 18.10 16.69
C THR A 26 -8.07 18.91 15.74
N GLU A 27 -8.50 18.33 14.61
CA GLU A 27 -9.31 18.98 13.58
C GLU A 27 -10.57 18.16 13.25
N PRO A 28 -11.49 17.98 14.21
CA PRO A 28 -12.64 17.07 14.06
C PRO A 28 -13.68 17.52 13.02
N ALA A 29 -13.52 18.71 12.44
CA ALA A 29 -14.36 19.19 11.34
C ALA A 29 -14.02 18.50 10.00
N HIS A 30 -12.83 17.92 9.87
CA HIS A 30 -12.35 17.24 8.67
C HIS A 30 -11.68 15.91 9.02
N PRO A 31 -12.35 14.96 9.70
CA PRO A 31 -11.72 13.69 10.04
C PRO A 31 -11.53 12.84 8.79
N ALA A 32 -10.48 12.01 8.77
CA ALA A 32 -10.33 11.03 7.69
C ALA A 32 -11.57 10.13 7.60
N GLY A 33 -12.00 9.83 6.37
CA GLY A 33 -13.19 9.03 6.11
C GLY A 33 -13.10 7.60 6.69
N PHE A 34 -14.24 6.96 6.88
CA PHE A 34 -14.29 5.60 7.44
C PHE A 34 -13.52 4.58 6.57
N ILE A 35 -13.51 4.76 5.25
CA ILE A 35 -12.78 3.90 4.31
C ILE A 35 -11.27 4.01 4.57
N THR A 36 -10.75 5.23 4.65
CA THR A 36 -9.34 5.48 4.95
C THR A 36 -8.93 4.85 6.29
N TRP A 37 -9.75 4.99 7.33
CA TRP A 37 -9.48 4.36 8.62
C TRP A 37 -9.54 2.84 8.56
N ALA A 38 -10.52 2.26 7.85
CA ALA A 38 -10.61 0.82 7.67
C ALA A 38 -9.37 0.27 6.94
N ALA A 39 -8.93 0.92 5.87
CA ALA A 39 -7.71 0.58 5.15
C ALA A 39 -6.48 0.69 6.05
N ALA A 40 -6.36 1.80 6.80
CA ALA A 40 -5.25 2.02 7.72
C ALA A 40 -5.16 0.95 8.81
N ILE A 41 -6.29 0.56 9.40
CA ILE A 41 -6.37 -0.50 10.41
C ILE A 41 -5.95 -1.84 9.81
N LEU A 42 -6.45 -2.23 8.63
CA LEU A 42 -6.09 -3.49 8.00
C LEU A 42 -4.59 -3.55 7.63
N VAL A 43 -4.03 -2.43 7.15
CA VAL A 43 -2.59 -2.32 6.89
C VAL A 43 -1.79 -2.37 8.20
N ALA A 44 -2.24 -1.73 9.26
CA ALA A 44 -1.61 -1.79 10.58
C ALA A 44 -1.61 -3.22 11.14
N LEU A 45 -2.73 -3.95 11.02
CA LEU A 45 -2.83 -5.35 11.44
C LEU A 45 -1.90 -6.27 10.62
N GLY A 46 -1.85 -6.09 9.29
CA GLY A 46 -0.94 -6.84 8.42
C GLY A 46 0.54 -6.55 8.70
N THR A 47 0.83 -5.32 9.15
CA THR A 47 2.16 -4.87 9.58
C THR A 47 2.52 -5.43 10.95
N ALA A 48 1.61 -5.41 11.93
CA ALA A 48 1.82 -6.02 13.24
C ALA A 48 2.10 -7.53 13.14
N ALA A 49 1.45 -8.22 12.20
CA ALA A 49 1.73 -9.62 11.89
C ALA A 49 3.18 -9.88 11.43
N GLN A 50 3.95 -8.86 11.05
CA GLN A 50 5.37 -8.99 10.74
C GLN A 50 6.26 -9.27 11.96
N ALA A 51 5.76 -9.00 13.16
CA ALA A 51 6.43 -9.34 14.42
C ALA A 51 6.37 -10.84 14.74
N VAL A 52 5.48 -11.58 14.08
CA VAL A 52 5.29 -13.02 14.27
C VAL A 52 6.10 -13.82 13.25
N THR A 53 6.37 -15.10 13.55
CA THR A 53 7.04 -16.04 12.63
C THR A 53 6.01 -16.90 11.87
N GLY A 54 6.46 -17.63 10.84
CA GLY A 54 5.62 -18.59 10.13
C GLY A 54 4.61 -17.99 9.15
N SER A 55 3.48 -18.68 8.97
CA SER A 55 2.47 -18.38 7.94
C SER A 55 1.75 -17.05 8.17
N LEU A 56 1.57 -16.63 9.43
CA LEU A 56 0.88 -15.39 9.77
C LEU A 56 1.59 -14.15 9.23
N ARG A 57 2.93 -14.12 9.29
CA ARG A 57 3.74 -13.06 8.69
C ARG A 57 3.56 -12.96 7.18
N TRP A 58 3.48 -14.10 6.51
CA TRP A 58 3.25 -14.16 5.07
C TRP A 58 1.86 -13.62 4.72
N TRP A 59 0.84 -14.02 5.50
CA TRP A 59 -0.54 -13.55 5.32
C TRP A 59 -0.67 -12.07 5.64
N GLY A 60 0.03 -11.55 6.65
CA GLY A 60 0.08 -10.12 6.96
C GLY A 60 0.62 -9.30 5.78
N GLY A 61 1.74 -9.73 5.18
CA GLY A 61 2.27 -9.06 3.99
C GLY A 61 1.33 -9.16 2.77
N ARG A 62 0.57 -10.25 2.65
CA ARG A 62 -0.43 -10.40 1.59
C ARG A 62 -1.67 -9.55 1.82
N LEU A 63 -2.10 -9.39 3.07
CA LEU A 63 -3.16 -8.48 3.49
C LEU A 63 -2.79 -7.04 3.13
N CYS A 64 -1.61 -6.57 3.55
CA CYS A 64 -1.15 -5.22 3.22
C CYS A 64 -1.15 -4.97 1.70
N GLY A 65 -0.61 -5.92 0.92
CA GLY A 65 -0.61 -5.80 -0.53
C GLY A 65 -2.04 -5.80 -1.12
N GLY A 66 -2.92 -6.67 -0.63
CA GLY A 66 -4.30 -6.74 -1.09
C GLY A 66 -5.08 -5.45 -0.82
N VAL A 67 -4.97 -4.90 0.39
CA VAL A 67 -5.62 -3.64 0.78
C VAL A 67 -5.11 -2.50 -0.09
N VAL A 68 -3.78 -2.32 -0.19
CA VAL A 68 -3.19 -1.28 -1.04
C VAL A 68 -3.60 -1.44 -2.50
N GLY A 69 -3.67 -2.68 -3.00
CA GLY A 69 -4.10 -2.92 -4.37
C GLY A 69 -5.58 -2.58 -4.61
N LEU A 70 -6.45 -2.84 -3.63
CA LEU A 70 -7.86 -2.46 -3.68
C LEU A 70 -8.04 -0.94 -3.62
N GLU A 71 -7.23 -0.23 -2.84
CA GLU A 71 -7.22 1.24 -2.82
C GLU A 71 -6.90 1.83 -4.20
N LEU A 72 -5.85 1.31 -4.87
CA LEU A 72 -5.47 1.76 -6.21
C LEU A 72 -6.58 1.50 -7.25
N VAL A 73 -7.13 0.29 -7.28
CA VAL A 73 -8.20 -0.08 -8.22
C VAL A 73 -9.50 0.67 -7.89
N GLY A 74 -9.79 0.88 -6.61
CA GLY A 74 -10.91 1.67 -6.14
C GLY A 74 -10.79 3.12 -6.61
N ALA A 75 -9.64 3.76 -6.40
CA ALA A 75 -9.39 5.12 -6.87
C ALA A 75 -9.60 5.27 -8.39
N VAL A 76 -9.20 4.27 -9.17
CA VAL A 76 -9.48 4.21 -10.62
C VAL A 76 -10.98 4.06 -10.89
N GLY A 77 -11.68 3.19 -10.17
CA GLY A 77 -13.13 3.06 -10.29
C GLY A 77 -13.86 4.37 -9.98
N ASP A 78 -13.41 5.08 -8.94
CA ASP A 78 -14.02 6.31 -8.46
C ASP A 78 -13.99 7.43 -9.53
N ARG A 79 -12.83 7.68 -10.16
CA ARG A 79 -12.73 8.67 -11.25
C ARG A 79 -13.44 8.29 -12.54
N PHE A 80 -13.91 7.05 -12.66
CA PHE A 80 -14.81 6.62 -13.75
C PHE A 80 -16.27 6.47 -13.28
N GLY A 81 -16.59 6.92 -12.07
CA GLY A 81 -17.95 6.99 -11.54
C GLY A 81 -18.52 5.68 -11.02
N ALA A 82 -17.68 4.69 -10.71
CA ALA A 82 -18.13 3.38 -10.23
C ALA A 82 -18.87 3.43 -8.88
N PHE A 83 -18.61 4.45 -8.05
CA PHE A 83 -19.16 4.56 -6.69
C PHE A 83 -20.22 5.66 -6.52
N GLY A 84 -20.50 6.42 -7.57
CA GLY A 84 -21.49 7.48 -7.54
C GLY A 84 -21.04 8.73 -8.29
N ARG A 85 -21.85 9.79 -8.15
CA ARG A 85 -21.57 11.10 -8.74
C ARG A 85 -20.65 11.93 -7.84
N PRO A 86 -19.93 12.92 -8.38
CA PRO A 86 -19.18 13.88 -7.58
C PRO A 86 -20.02 14.45 -6.43
N GLY A 87 -19.43 14.53 -5.23
CA GLY A 87 -20.12 14.99 -4.01
C GLY A 87 -20.99 13.96 -3.30
N SER A 88 -21.07 12.72 -3.80
CA SER A 88 -21.72 11.62 -3.06
C SER A 88 -20.87 11.21 -1.85
N PRO A 89 -21.48 10.68 -0.76
CA PRO A 89 -20.72 10.17 0.37
C PRO A 89 -19.69 9.12 -0.05
N ALA A 90 -18.45 9.25 0.43
CA ALA A 90 -17.33 8.35 0.14
C ALA A 90 -16.89 8.28 -1.34
N VAL A 91 -17.22 9.30 -2.14
CA VAL A 91 -16.72 9.51 -3.51
C VAL A 91 -15.72 10.66 -3.49
N SER A 92 -14.51 10.45 -4.01
CA SER A 92 -13.48 11.49 -4.07
C SER A 92 -13.67 12.37 -5.31
N TRP A 93 -13.76 11.76 -6.49
CA TRP A 93 -13.92 12.45 -7.77
C TRP A 93 -15.25 12.15 -8.46
N GLY A 94 -15.65 10.89 -8.56
CA GLY A 94 -16.91 10.47 -9.22
C GLY A 94 -16.94 10.63 -10.75
N ASP A 95 -16.03 11.40 -11.34
CA ASP A 95 -15.82 11.47 -12.79
C ASP A 95 -14.41 11.93 -13.16
N TRP A 96 -14.08 11.79 -14.44
CA TRP A 96 -12.75 12.09 -14.98
C TRP A 96 -12.43 13.59 -14.97
N SER A 97 -13.43 14.47 -15.01
CA SER A 97 -13.22 15.92 -15.04
C SER A 97 -12.81 16.45 -13.68
N HIS A 98 -13.46 15.98 -12.60
CA HIS A 98 -13.09 16.30 -11.22
C HIS A 98 -11.71 15.73 -10.86
N PHE A 99 -11.42 14.50 -11.30
CA PHE A 99 -10.08 13.93 -11.15
C PHE A 99 -8.99 14.78 -11.83
N GLN A 100 -9.22 15.22 -13.07
CA GLN A 100 -8.25 16.08 -13.76
C GLN A 100 -8.09 17.45 -13.08
N ALA A 101 -9.17 18.01 -12.52
CA ALA A 101 -9.11 19.28 -11.80
C ALA A 101 -8.24 19.17 -10.53
N GLU A 102 -8.31 18.05 -9.80
CA GLU A 102 -7.40 17.80 -8.69
C GLU A 102 -5.98 17.47 -9.15
N ALA A 103 -5.82 16.68 -10.20
CA ALA A 103 -4.51 16.40 -10.78
C ALA A 103 -3.79 17.67 -11.24
N ALA A 104 -4.52 18.70 -11.67
CA ALA A 104 -3.96 20.01 -12.02
C ALA A 104 -3.29 20.73 -10.83
N GLN A 105 -3.71 20.45 -9.59
CA GLN A 105 -3.08 21.00 -8.39
C GLN A 105 -1.72 20.33 -8.10
N LEU A 106 -1.49 19.13 -8.63
CA LEU A 106 -0.29 18.32 -8.38
C LEU A 106 0.79 18.50 -9.45
N VAL A 107 0.42 19.00 -10.63
CA VAL A 107 1.28 19.04 -11.80
C VAL A 107 1.66 20.51 -12.10
N PRO A 108 2.96 20.83 -12.21
CA PRO A 108 3.41 22.22 -12.33
C PRO A 108 3.10 22.90 -13.68
N TRP A 109 2.64 22.14 -14.69
CA TRP A 109 2.33 22.67 -16.02
C TRP A 109 1.03 22.08 -16.57
N ASP A 110 0.08 22.93 -16.97
CA ASP A 110 -1.24 22.54 -17.51
C ASP A 110 -1.17 21.49 -18.63
N ARG A 111 -0.21 21.65 -19.55
CA ARG A 111 0.00 20.73 -20.67
C ARG A 111 0.37 19.30 -20.24
N LEU A 112 0.82 19.11 -19.01
CA LEU A 112 1.19 17.80 -18.46
C LEU A 112 0.06 17.17 -17.62
N VAL A 113 -1.01 17.90 -17.31
CA VAL A 113 -2.10 17.39 -16.46
C VAL A 113 -2.73 16.14 -17.06
N VAL A 114 -3.15 16.19 -18.32
CA VAL A 114 -3.79 15.03 -18.99
C VAL A 114 -2.82 13.86 -19.13
N PRO A 115 -1.57 14.03 -19.64
CA PRO A 115 -0.60 12.94 -19.68
C PRO A 115 -0.30 12.33 -18.31
N ALA A 116 -0.15 13.15 -17.26
CA ALA A 116 0.12 12.68 -15.90
C ALA A 116 -1.07 11.92 -15.31
N ALA A 117 -2.29 12.42 -15.50
CA ALA A 117 -3.53 11.78 -15.07
C ALA A 117 -3.71 10.39 -15.72
N VAL A 118 -3.44 10.28 -17.02
CA VAL A 118 -3.47 9.01 -17.75
C VAL A 118 -2.37 8.07 -17.27
N ALA A 119 -1.13 8.56 -17.15
CA ALA A 119 -0.01 7.76 -16.68
C ALA A 119 -0.22 7.22 -15.25
N ALA A 120 -0.73 8.06 -14.35
CA ALA A 120 -1.15 7.67 -13.01
C ALA A 120 -2.20 6.57 -13.06
N THR A 121 -3.29 6.77 -13.82
CA THR A 121 -4.38 5.79 -13.93
C THR A 121 -3.88 4.44 -14.45
N VAL A 122 -3.03 4.42 -15.47
CA VAL A 122 -2.44 3.18 -15.99
C VAL A 122 -1.55 2.51 -14.94
N ALA A 123 -0.70 3.28 -14.27
CA ALA A 123 0.17 2.75 -13.22
C ALA A 123 -0.63 2.16 -12.05
N GLU A 124 -1.66 2.85 -11.59
CA GLU A 124 -2.52 2.41 -10.47
C GLU A 124 -3.31 1.14 -10.82
N VAL A 125 -3.89 1.04 -12.02
CA VAL A 125 -4.56 -0.19 -12.46
C VAL A 125 -3.58 -1.36 -12.49
N VAL A 126 -2.43 -1.17 -13.15
CA VAL A 126 -1.46 -2.26 -13.32
C VAL A 126 -0.91 -2.70 -11.97
N LEU A 127 -0.45 -1.77 -11.14
CA LEU A 127 0.10 -2.09 -9.82
C LEU A 127 -0.97 -2.63 -8.87
N GLY A 128 -2.17 -2.05 -8.89
CA GLY A 128 -3.30 -2.47 -8.06
C GLY A 128 -3.72 -3.90 -8.36
N VAL A 129 -3.94 -4.24 -9.63
CA VAL A 129 -4.26 -5.61 -10.05
C VAL A 129 -3.13 -6.58 -9.69
N LEU A 130 -1.86 -6.22 -9.94
CA LEU A 130 -0.73 -7.08 -9.59
C LEU A 130 -0.63 -7.30 -8.07
N LEU A 131 -0.92 -6.30 -7.24
CA LEU A 131 -0.93 -6.44 -5.79
C LEU A 131 -2.10 -7.30 -5.28
N VAL A 132 -3.27 -7.16 -5.90
CA VAL A 132 -4.48 -7.93 -5.59
C VAL A 132 -4.33 -9.39 -5.99
N VAL A 133 -3.76 -9.70 -7.16
CA VAL A 133 -3.54 -11.09 -7.61
C VAL A 133 -2.33 -11.71 -6.90
N GLY A 134 -1.27 -10.92 -6.67
CA GLY A 134 -0.07 -11.30 -5.96
C GLY A 134 1.15 -11.81 -6.77
N PRO A 135 1.24 -11.74 -8.13
CA PRO A 135 2.49 -12.04 -8.82
C PRO A 135 3.54 -10.95 -8.57
N TRP A 136 4.82 -11.35 -8.53
CA TRP A 136 5.96 -10.45 -8.39
C TRP A 136 5.87 -9.42 -7.24
N GLN A 137 5.17 -9.77 -6.15
CA GLN A 137 4.84 -8.86 -5.04
C GLN A 137 6.02 -8.03 -4.51
N ARG A 138 7.22 -8.61 -4.51
CA ARG A 138 8.46 -7.93 -4.12
C ARG A 138 8.74 -6.68 -4.96
N TRP A 139 8.54 -6.76 -6.28
CA TRP A 139 8.77 -5.65 -7.20
C TRP A 139 7.55 -4.73 -7.29
N THR A 140 6.36 -5.31 -7.37
CA THR A 140 5.10 -4.55 -7.40
C THR A 140 4.95 -3.66 -6.18
N GLY A 141 5.21 -4.17 -4.97
CA GLY A 141 5.13 -3.39 -3.74
C GLY A 141 6.16 -2.25 -3.68
N LYS A 142 7.38 -2.45 -4.22
CA LYS A 142 8.38 -1.37 -4.31
C LYS A 142 7.95 -0.28 -5.30
N ALA A 143 7.48 -0.68 -6.48
CA ALA A 143 6.99 0.27 -7.49
C ALA A 143 5.80 1.07 -6.96
N THR A 144 4.88 0.41 -6.25
CA THR A 144 3.74 1.05 -5.58
C THR A 144 4.18 2.04 -4.50
N ALA A 145 5.13 1.67 -3.65
CA ALA A 145 5.69 2.59 -2.66
C ALA A 145 6.34 3.81 -3.34
N GLY A 146 7.06 3.60 -4.45
CA GLY A 146 7.63 4.69 -5.25
C GLY A 146 6.55 5.61 -5.84
N LEU A 147 5.47 5.04 -6.37
CA LEU A 147 4.33 5.81 -6.89
C LEU A 147 3.70 6.69 -5.80
N PHE A 148 3.43 6.13 -4.62
CA PHE A 148 2.88 6.93 -3.51
C PHE A 148 3.84 7.98 -2.98
N VAL A 149 5.16 7.75 -3.01
CA VAL A 149 6.15 8.79 -2.69
C VAL A 149 6.09 9.93 -3.72
N ILE A 150 5.90 9.63 -5.00
CA ILE A 150 5.69 10.67 -6.02
C ILE A 150 4.42 11.49 -5.71
N TYR A 151 3.32 10.84 -5.36
CA TYR A 151 2.09 11.52 -4.94
C TYR A 151 2.30 12.37 -3.69
N LEU A 152 2.96 11.82 -2.67
CA LEU A 152 3.28 12.52 -1.43
C LEU A 152 4.04 13.82 -1.72
N LEU A 153 5.08 13.75 -2.55
CA LEU A 153 5.91 14.91 -2.91
C LEU A 153 5.13 15.93 -3.75
N ALA A 154 4.21 15.50 -4.61
CA ALA A 154 3.37 16.39 -5.40
C ALA A 154 2.27 17.06 -4.56
N MET A 155 1.72 16.35 -3.56
CA MET A 155 0.64 16.86 -2.71
C MET A 155 1.10 17.93 -1.72
N ILE A 156 2.36 17.87 -1.24
CA ILE A 156 2.89 18.86 -0.29
C ILE A 156 2.69 20.31 -0.78
N PRO A 157 3.16 20.70 -1.98
CA PRO A 157 2.94 22.06 -2.49
C PRO A 157 1.55 22.28 -3.10
N GLY A 158 0.90 21.23 -3.60
CA GLY A 158 -0.35 21.34 -4.35
C GLY A 158 -1.61 21.42 -3.49
N MET A 159 -1.73 20.52 -2.51
CA MET A 159 -2.94 20.31 -1.70
C MET A 159 -2.70 20.51 -0.20
N GLY A 160 -1.44 20.42 0.25
CA GLY A 160 -1.06 20.53 1.66
C GLY A 160 -1.12 19.19 2.41
N SER A 161 -0.78 19.25 3.70
CA SER A 161 -0.62 18.06 4.55
C SER A 161 -1.93 17.38 4.97
N ALA A 162 -3.04 18.12 5.00
CA ALA A 162 -4.34 17.57 5.38
C ALA A 162 -4.80 16.48 4.39
N SER A 163 -4.76 16.77 3.08
CA SER A 163 -5.13 15.81 2.04
C SER A 163 -4.25 14.56 2.06
N ILE A 164 -2.96 14.69 2.41
CA ILE A 164 -2.05 13.53 2.56
C ILE A 164 -2.56 12.55 3.63
N LEU A 165 -3.10 13.09 4.74
CA LEU A 165 -3.65 12.28 5.84
C LEU A 165 -5.06 11.79 5.55
N GLU A 166 -5.85 12.57 4.82
CA GLU A 166 -7.20 12.20 4.35
C GLU A 166 -7.17 10.96 3.46
N TYR A 167 -6.18 10.87 2.56
CA TYR A 167 -5.93 9.69 1.72
C TYR A 167 -5.08 8.61 2.42
N GLY A 168 -4.68 8.80 3.68
CA GLY A 168 -3.90 7.82 4.45
C GLY A 168 -2.54 7.47 3.82
N LEU A 169 -1.97 8.37 3.03
CA LEU A 169 -0.86 8.09 2.12
C LEU A 169 0.39 7.50 2.82
N PRO A 170 0.81 7.98 4.01
CA PRO A 170 1.93 7.39 4.74
C PRO A 170 1.71 5.92 5.12
N VAL A 171 0.47 5.56 5.47
CA VAL A 171 0.11 4.17 5.81
C VAL A 171 0.15 3.29 4.56
N LEU A 172 -0.31 3.80 3.41
CA LEU A 172 -0.27 3.08 2.13
C LEU A 172 1.17 2.85 1.63
N ILE A 173 2.06 3.84 1.79
CA ILE A 173 3.52 3.66 1.53
C ILE A 173 4.06 2.52 2.40
N GLY A 174 3.74 2.53 3.69
CA GLY A 174 4.18 1.50 4.63
C GLY A 174 3.66 0.12 4.27
N GLY A 175 2.35 0.01 3.96
CA GLY A 175 1.71 -1.23 3.53
C GLY A 175 2.32 -1.81 2.25
N ALA A 176 2.62 -0.95 1.27
CA ALA A 176 3.29 -1.34 0.04
C ALA A 176 4.70 -1.90 0.30
N LEU A 177 5.48 -1.24 1.16
CA LEU A 177 6.82 -1.69 1.56
C LEU A 177 6.79 -3.02 2.33
N VAL A 178 5.85 -3.18 3.28
CA VAL A 178 5.63 -4.43 4.02
C VAL A 178 5.27 -5.56 3.06
N SER A 179 4.36 -5.32 2.12
CA SER A 179 4.00 -6.33 1.10
C SER A 179 5.21 -6.76 0.26
N SER A 180 6.13 -5.82 -0.03
CA SER A 180 7.36 -6.07 -0.79
C SER A 180 8.45 -6.83 -0.02
N ALA A 181 8.34 -6.87 1.31
CA ALA A 181 9.26 -7.56 2.21
C ALA A 181 8.80 -9.00 2.53
N ARG A 182 7.67 -9.44 1.94
CA ARG A 182 7.15 -10.81 2.09
C ARG A 182 8.21 -11.84 1.66
N GLY A 183 8.53 -12.78 2.54
CA GLY A 183 9.40 -13.92 2.23
C GLY A 183 8.67 -15.01 1.45
N ASP A 184 9.42 -15.94 0.85
CA ASP A 184 8.85 -17.06 0.10
C ASP A 184 8.23 -18.11 1.04
N ARG A 185 6.98 -18.50 0.74
CA ARG A 185 6.25 -19.61 1.40
C ARG A 185 7.00 -20.96 1.37
N ARG A 186 7.99 -21.09 0.47
CA ARG A 186 8.71 -22.34 0.18
C ARG A 186 9.84 -22.64 1.16
N ALA A 187 10.36 -21.64 1.88
CA ALA A 187 11.46 -21.86 2.83
C ALA A 187 11.03 -22.61 4.12
N THR A 188 9.72 -22.73 4.37
CA THR A 188 9.16 -23.38 5.57
C THR A 188 8.85 -24.88 5.38
N HIS A 189 9.06 -25.45 4.19
CA HIS A 189 8.74 -26.86 3.89
C HIS A 189 9.96 -27.74 3.60
N GLN A 190 11.19 -27.28 3.89
CA GLN A 190 12.36 -28.17 3.92
C GLN A 190 12.57 -28.66 5.36
N SER A 191 12.00 -29.83 5.67
CA SER A 191 12.35 -30.58 6.87
C SER A 191 13.80 -31.10 6.78
N PRO A 192 14.57 -31.06 7.87
CA PRO A 192 15.92 -31.62 7.93
C PRO A 192 15.84 -33.15 8.04
N ALA A 193 15.81 -33.86 6.92
CA ALA A 193 15.82 -35.32 6.93
C ALA A 193 16.44 -35.93 5.66
N VAL A 194 17.64 -35.51 5.29
CA VAL A 194 18.52 -36.30 4.41
C VAL A 194 19.94 -36.12 4.96
N GLY A 195 20.35 -36.98 5.88
CA GLY A 195 21.69 -36.88 6.48
C GLY A 195 21.93 -37.59 7.81
N ARG A 196 20.99 -38.42 8.30
CA ARG A 196 21.22 -39.29 9.48
C ARG A 196 21.32 -40.78 9.18
N GLU A 197 21.27 -41.18 7.90
CA GLU A 197 21.42 -42.61 7.55
C GLU A 197 22.87 -43.02 7.24
N ASN A 198 23.81 -42.07 7.06
CA ASN A 198 25.20 -42.42 6.73
C ASN A 198 26.11 -42.64 7.95
N THR A 199 25.64 -42.37 9.18
CA THR A 199 26.46 -42.53 10.39
C THR A 199 26.25 -43.88 11.09
N LEU A 200 25.19 -44.62 10.77
CA LEU A 200 24.95 -45.96 11.35
C LEU A 200 25.58 -47.11 10.52
N ALA A 201 26.04 -46.84 9.29
CA ALA A 201 26.67 -47.83 8.43
C ALA A 201 28.20 -47.91 8.57
N ALA A 202 28.82 -47.00 9.34
CA ALA A 202 30.27 -46.94 9.52
C ALA A 202 30.80 -47.76 10.72
N ASP A 203 29.92 -48.32 11.55
CA ASP A 203 30.28 -49.05 12.78
C ASP A 203 30.31 -50.59 12.60
N TYR A 204 30.39 -51.10 11.37
CA TYR A 204 30.35 -52.55 11.08
C TYR A 204 31.39 -53.06 10.06
N LYS A 205 32.58 -52.44 10.00
CA LYS A 205 33.75 -52.98 9.29
C LYS A 205 35.02 -52.74 10.07
#